data_AF-A0A830CST2-F1
#
_entry.id   AF-A0A830CST2-F1
#
_cell.length_a   1.000
_cell.length_b   1.000
_cell.length_c   1.000
_cell.angle_alpha   90.00
_cell.angle_beta   90.00
_cell.angle_gamma   90.00
#
_symmetry.space_group_name_H-M   'P 1'
#
loop_
_entity.id
_entity.type
_entity.pdbx_description
1 polymer ?
#
loop_
_entity_poly.entity_id
_entity_poly.type
_entity_poly.pdbx_seq_one_letter_code
_entity_poly.pdbx_strand_id
1 'polypeptide(L)'
;MLLHYTNVFDAAYVAMADLNVTNVPILVTELDWPSEGYSNEPDATTDNTNTYNSNLIRHVLNKTGTPKHPGIAVSTYIYELYNEDTKSGPFSEKNWGLFDPNGNPVYILHLTDSGLVLANDTMNQTYCMVKSGADAKMLQAALDWDCVPGKVDCSPLL
;
A
#
# COMPACT_ATOMS: atom_id res chain seq x y z
N MET A 1 23.65 18.83 18.46
CA MET A 1 22.76 17.65 18.54
C MET A 1 22.14 17.49 17.16
N LEU A 2 22.65 16.57 16.35
CA LEU A 2 22.09 16.28 15.02
C LEU A 2 20.81 15.46 15.23
N LEU A 3 19.66 16.04 14.92
CA LEU A 3 18.40 15.34 14.92
C LEU A 3 18.36 14.44 13.68
N HIS A 4 18.57 13.14 13.89
CA HIS A 4 18.34 12.13 12.87
C HIS A 4 16.85 11.80 12.85
N TYR A 5 16.17 12.21 11.79
CA TYR A 5 14.79 11.82 11.52
C TYR A 5 14.78 10.70 10.50
N THR A 6 13.95 9.69 10.73
CA THR A 6 13.81 8.59 9.77
C THR A 6 12.61 8.77 8.83
N ASN A 7 11.69 9.70 9.16
CA ASN A 7 10.49 10.00 8.39
C ASN A 7 9.87 11.37 8.79
N VAL A 8 8.78 11.78 8.12
CA VAL A 8 8.10 13.07 8.32
C VAL A 8 7.35 13.17 9.67
N PHE A 9 6.79 12.10 10.22
CA PHE A 9 6.06 12.18 11.49
C PHE A 9 6.99 12.26 12.71
N ASP A 10 8.22 11.73 12.62
CA ASP A 10 9.30 11.99 13.59
C ASP A 10 9.57 13.50 13.71
N ALA A 11 9.61 14.19 12.56
CA ALA A 11 9.88 15.63 12.52
C ALA A 11 8.77 16.44 13.19
N ALA A 12 7.51 16.06 12.98
CA ALA A 12 6.37 16.72 13.63
C ALA A 12 6.42 16.60 15.16
N TYR A 13 6.74 15.42 15.70
CA TYR A 13 6.91 15.23 17.15
C TYR A 13 8.05 16.04 17.76
N VAL A 14 9.10 16.33 16.99
CA VAL A 14 10.17 17.21 17.47
C VAL A 14 9.72 18.67 17.46
N ALA A 15 9.09 19.13 16.38
CA ALA A 15 8.57 20.49 16.30
C ALA A 15 7.56 20.82 17.42
N MET A 16 6.62 19.91 17.72
CA MET A 16 5.66 20.11 18.81
C MET A 16 6.33 20.27 20.18
N ALA A 17 7.38 19.50 20.44
CA ALA A 17 8.07 19.58 21.73
C ALA A 17 8.95 20.82 21.88
N ASP A 18 9.45 21.38 20.77
CA ASP A 18 10.13 22.69 20.79
C ASP A 18 9.17 23.80 21.30
N LEU A 19 7.86 23.60 21.09
CA LEU A 19 6.78 24.43 21.61
C LEU A 19 6.23 23.95 22.97
N ASN A 20 6.90 23.02 23.66
CA ASN A 20 6.45 22.38 24.91
C ASN A 20 5.11 21.63 24.81
N VAL A 21 4.72 21.17 23.61
CA VAL A 21 3.55 20.31 23.41
C VAL A 21 4.02 18.86 23.26
N THR A 22 3.87 18.06 24.32
CA THR A 22 4.40 16.67 24.36
C THR A 22 3.33 15.59 24.50
N ASN A 23 2.13 15.93 24.98
CA ASN A 23 1.10 14.96 25.36
C ASN A 23 -0.05 14.88 24.35
N VAL A 24 0.18 15.35 23.12
CA VAL A 24 -0.80 15.30 22.04
C VAL A 24 -0.38 14.20 21.06
N PRO A 25 -1.21 13.17 20.84
CA PRO A 25 -0.92 12.15 19.84
C PRO A 25 -1.05 12.73 18.44
N ILE A 26 -0.16 12.32 17.53
CA ILE A 26 -0.24 12.68 16.12
C ILE A 26 -1.08 11.61 15.41
N LEU A 27 -2.08 12.07 14.67
CA LEU A 27 -2.80 11.28 13.67
C LEU A 27 -2.33 11.75 12.31
N VAL A 28 -1.84 10.82 11.49
CA VAL A 28 -1.43 11.13 10.13
C VAL A 28 -2.62 10.92 9.20
N THR A 29 -3.13 12.00 8.64
CA THR A 29 -4.35 11.98 7.82
C THR A 29 -4.08 11.69 6.36
N GLU A 30 -2.89 12.00 5.85
CA GLU A 30 -2.54 11.86 4.44
C GLU A 30 -1.03 11.52 4.31
N LEU A 31 -0.73 10.34 3.79
CA LEU A 31 0.61 9.91 3.38
C LEU A 31 0.51 8.89 2.25
N ASP A 32 1.28 9.11 1.18
CA ASP A 32 1.41 8.18 0.04
C ASP A 32 2.54 8.70 -0.89
N TRP A 33 2.58 8.21 -2.12
CA TRP A 33 3.50 8.50 -3.20
C TRP A 33 2.79 8.33 -4.57
N PRO A 34 2.91 9.27 -5.52
CA PRO A 34 2.20 9.18 -6.80
C PRO A 34 2.80 8.08 -7.71
N SER A 35 1.92 7.31 -8.34
CA SER A 35 2.27 6.15 -9.17
C SER A 35 2.67 6.50 -10.60
N GLU A 36 2.33 7.69 -11.07
CA GLU A 36 2.67 8.18 -12.40
C GLU A 36 2.81 9.70 -12.38
N GLY A 37 3.71 10.26 -13.20
CA GLY A 37 3.94 11.70 -13.32
C GLY A 37 4.43 12.07 -14.71
N TYR A 38 4.62 13.37 -14.96
CA TYR A 38 5.27 13.81 -16.21
C TYR A 38 6.77 13.53 -16.22
N SER A 39 7.44 13.80 -17.35
CA SER A 39 8.89 13.57 -17.51
C SER A 39 9.77 14.37 -16.53
N ASN A 40 9.24 15.45 -15.95
CA ASN A 40 9.88 16.24 -14.90
C ASN A 40 9.58 15.74 -13.47
N GLU A 41 8.83 14.64 -13.33
CA GLU A 41 8.45 13.98 -12.07
C GLU A 41 8.93 12.51 -12.08
N PRO A 42 10.24 12.25 -12.27
CA PRO A 42 10.75 10.92 -12.58
C PRO A 42 10.58 9.89 -11.46
N ASP A 43 10.37 10.37 -10.22
CA ASP A 43 10.19 9.49 -9.06
C ASP A 43 8.74 9.06 -8.86
N ALA A 44 7.78 9.64 -9.60
CA ALA A 44 6.37 9.23 -9.60
C ALA A 44 6.22 7.96 -10.45
N THR A 45 6.50 6.82 -9.82
CA THR A 45 6.52 5.51 -10.47
C THR A 45 5.80 4.47 -9.62
N THR A 46 5.17 3.50 -10.27
CA THR A 46 4.47 2.40 -9.63
C THR A 46 5.37 1.61 -8.65
N ASP A 47 6.65 1.43 -8.99
CA ASP A 47 7.62 0.73 -8.14
C ASP A 47 7.93 1.50 -6.85
N ASN A 48 8.13 2.82 -6.95
CA ASN A 48 8.35 3.68 -5.80
C ASN A 48 7.10 3.74 -4.91
N THR A 49 5.92 3.89 -5.50
CA THR A 49 4.66 3.91 -4.77
C THR A 49 4.42 2.62 -4.01
N ASN A 50 4.58 1.47 -4.68
CA ASN A 50 4.45 0.17 -4.03
C ASN A 50 5.43 0.04 -2.86
N THR A 51 6.71 0.37 -3.10
CA THR A 51 7.75 0.29 -2.08
C THR A 51 7.42 1.18 -0.88
N TYR A 52 7.04 2.42 -1.13
CA TYR A 52 6.72 3.39 -0.10
C TYR A 52 5.52 2.94 0.75
N ASN A 53 4.40 2.61 0.12
CA ASN A 53 3.18 2.23 0.85
C ASN A 53 3.31 0.89 1.57
N SER A 54 3.96 -0.09 0.96
CA SER A 54 4.22 -1.37 1.62
C SER A 54 5.12 -1.18 2.86
N ASN A 55 6.13 -0.32 2.78
CA ASN A 55 7.01 0.00 3.91
C ASN A 55 6.29 0.83 4.98
N LEU A 56 5.44 1.77 4.60
CA LEU A 56 4.62 2.57 5.50
C LEU A 56 3.70 1.68 6.33
N ILE A 57 2.96 0.79 5.67
CA ILE A 57 2.06 -0.15 6.34
C ILE A 57 2.85 -1.02 7.32
N ARG A 58 3.96 -1.62 6.87
CA ARG A 58 4.83 -2.42 7.74
C ARG A 58 5.35 -1.64 8.95
N HIS A 59 5.77 -0.40 8.76
CA HIS A 59 6.27 0.46 9.83
C HIS A 59 5.20 0.72 10.91
N VAL A 60 3.98 1.08 10.48
CA VAL A 60 2.86 1.38 11.39
C VAL A 60 2.48 0.14 12.19
N LEU A 61 2.38 -1.01 11.54
CA LEU A 61 1.88 -2.23 12.17
C LEU A 61 2.91 -2.95 13.05
N ASN A 62 4.20 -2.84 12.71
CA ASN A 62 5.28 -3.28 13.60
C ASN A 62 5.39 -2.41 14.86
N LYS A 63 4.54 -1.39 15.02
CA LYS A 63 4.52 -0.46 16.15
C LYS A 63 5.90 0.14 16.40
N THR A 64 6.69 0.32 15.34
CA THR A 64 8.05 0.85 15.44
C THR A 64 8.01 2.21 16.14
N GLY A 65 6.98 3.00 15.84
CA GLY A 65 6.79 4.34 16.38
C GLY A 65 7.87 5.28 15.88
N THR A 66 8.12 6.34 16.64
CA THR A 66 9.16 7.32 16.30
C THR A 66 10.36 7.14 17.22
N PRO A 67 11.57 7.59 16.86
CA PRO A 67 12.70 7.62 17.80
C PRO A 67 12.36 8.31 19.14
N LYS A 68 11.41 9.26 19.12
CA LYS A 68 10.96 10.00 20.30
C LYS A 68 9.85 9.30 21.09
N HIS A 69 9.00 8.54 20.41
CA HIS A 69 7.93 7.73 20.98
C HIS A 69 8.03 6.30 20.46
N PRO A 70 9.07 5.54 20.88
CA PRO A 70 9.29 4.19 20.39
C PRO A 70 8.19 3.26 20.90
N GLY A 71 7.77 2.29 20.08
CA GLY A 71 6.77 1.29 20.48
C GLY A 71 5.31 1.75 20.45
N ILE A 72 5.05 3.03 20.14
CA ILE A 72 3.70 3.59 20.00
C ILE A 72 3.39 3.72 18.52
N ALA A 73 2.42 2.93 18.04
CA ALA A 73 1.96 3.03 16.67
C ALA A 73 1.34 4.41 16.38
N VAL A 74 1.70 4.99 15.24
CA VAL A 74 1.12 6.23 14.74
C VAL A 74 -0.03 5.86 13.82
N SER A 75 -1.26 6.17 14.23
CA SER A 75 -2.44 6.00 13.37
C SER A 75 -2.24 6.79 12.08
N THR A 76 -2.43 6.11 10.94
CA THR A 76 -2.09 6.65 9.62
C THR A 76 -3.16 6.27 8.60
N TYR A 77 -3.58 7.23 7.80
CA TYR A 77 -4.44 7.04 6.63
C TYR A 77 -3.60 7.20 5.36
N ILE A 78 -3.75 6.24 4.44
CA ILE A 78 -3.11 6.28 3.12
C ILE A 78 -3.94 7.16 2.20
N TYR A 79 -3.28 8.10 1.53
CA TYR A 79 -3.90 9.02 0.58
C TYR A 79 -3.54 8.62 -0.86
N GLU A 80 -4.39 7.96 -1.63
CA GLU A 80 -5.84 7.88 -1.49
C GLU A 80 -6.37 6.59 -2.11
N LEU A 81 -7.70 6.39 -2.02
CA LEU A 81 -8.28 5.15 -2.51
C LEU A 81 -8.27 5.07 -4.04
N TYR A 82 -8.61 6.15 -4.74
CA TYR A 82 -8.76 6.16 -6.19
C TYR A 82 -7.97 7.30 -6.83
N ASN A 83 -7.42 7.05 -8.02
CA ASN A 83 -6.89 8.12 -8.86
C ASN A 83 -7.97 9.17 -9.18
N GLU A 84 -7.69 10.43 -8.87
CA GLU A 84 -8.58 11.57 -9.12
C GLU A 84 -8.25 12.26 -10.47
N ASP A 85 -8.83 11.76 -11.57
CA ASP A 85 -8.57 12.25 -12.94
C ASP A 85 -8.91 13.73 -13.18
N THR A 86 -9.82 14.28 -12.37
CA THR A 86 -10.25 15.68 -12.40
C THR A 86 -9.46 16.61 -11.46
N LYS A 87 -8.49 16.08 -10.70
CA LYS A 87 -7.66 16.92 -9.82
C LYS A 87 -6.87 17.94 -10.65
N SER A 88 -6.77 19.15 -10.10
CA SER A 88 -5.98 20.22 -10.71
C SER A 88 -4.53 20.15 -10.23
N GLY A 89 -3.58 20.57 -11.08
CA GLY A 89 -2.15 20.55 -10.76
C GLY A 89 -1.32 19.72 -11.73
N PRO A 90 -0.12 19.31 -11.32
CA PRO A 90 0.74 18.36 -12.06
C PRO A 90 0.04 17.05 -12.42
N PHE A 91 0.65 16.25 -13.29
CA PHE A 91 0.04 14.96 -13.65
C PHE A 91 0.07 13.97 -12.50
N SER A 92 1.09 14.04 -11.64
CA SER A 92 1.18 13.23 -10.42
C SER A 92 -0.02 13.38 -9.49
N GLU A 93 -0.59 14.59 -9.39
CA GLU A 93 -1.81 14.87 -8.62
C GLU A 93 -2.99 13.98 -8.99
N LYS A 94 -3.02 13.41 -10.19
CA LYS A 94 -4.10 12.53 -10.64
C LYS A 94 -3.87 11.05 -10.32
N ASN A 95 -2.71 10.69 -9.76
CA ASN A 95 -2.19 9.32 -9.75
C ASN A 95 -1.72 8.84 -8.36
N TRP A 96 -2.35 9.33 -7.28
CA TRP A 96 -2.05 8.94 -5.89
C TRP A 96 -2.86 7.72 -5.40
N GLY A 97 -3.79 7.21 -6.21
CA GLY A 97 -4.73 6.17 -5.82
C GLY A 97 -4.09 4.78 -5.69
N LEU A 98 -4.59 4.02 -4.71
CA LEU A 98 -4.41 2.56 -4.65
C LEU A 98 -5.10 1.86 -5.85
N PHE A 99 -6.19 2.45 -6.35
CA PHE A 99 -7.01 1.94 -7.44
C PHE A 99 -7.17 2.98 -8.57
N ASP A 100 -7.35 2.51 -9.79
CA ASP A 100 -7.74 3.33 -10.94
C ASP A 100 -9.23 3.72 -10.85
N PRO A 101 -9.73 4.66 -11.68
CA PRO A 101 -11.14 5.07 -11.66
C PRO A 101 -12.13 3.94 -11.99
N ASN A 102 -11.67 2.83 -12.54
CA ASN A 102 -12.47 1.64 -12.86
C ASN A 102 -12.48 0.61 -11.71
N GLY A 103 -11.75 0.87 -10.62
CA GLY A 103 -11.60 -0.03 -9.48
C GLY A 103 -10.56 -1.13 -9.65
N ASN A 104 -9.70 -1.07 -10.68
CA ASN A 104 -8.56 -1.97 -10.79
C ASN A 104 -7.43 -1.49 -9.89
N PRO A 105 -6.70 -2.39 -9.21
CA PRO A 105 -5.54 -1.99 -8.42
C PRO A 105 -4.45 -1.40 -9.32
N VAL A 106 -3.88 -0.25 -8.95
CA VAL A 106 -2.75 0.37 -9.68
C VAL A 106 -1.46 -0.43 -9.43
N TYR A 107 -1.30 -0.96 -8.21
CA TYR A 107 -0.18 -1.81 -7.81
C TYR A 107 -0.61 -2.79 -6.71
N ILE A 108 0.21 -3.82 -6.49
CA ILE A 108 -0.05 -4.87 -5.49
C ILE A 108 0.76 -4.54 -4.22
N LEU A 109 0.06 -4.21 -3.13
CA LEU A 109 0.70 -3.98 -1.83
C LEU A 109 1.30 -5.27 -1.26
N HIS A 110 2.53 -5.18 -0.75
CA HIS A 110 3.21 -6.27 -0.09
C HIS A 110 3.07 -6.15 1.43
N LEU A 111 2.08 -6.86 1.98
CA LEU A 111 1.75 -6.83 3.41
C LEU A 111 2.42 -7.93 4.23
N THR A 112 3.22 -8.80 3.61
CA THR A 112 3.97 -9.85 4.30
C THR A 112 4.76 -9.32 5.49
N ASP A 113 4.72 -10.08 6.59
CA ASP A 113 5.40 -9.80 7.86
C ASP A 113 4.95 -8.51 8.56
N SER A 114 3.84 -7.90 8.13
CA SER A 114 3.38 -6.63 8.71
C SER A 114 2.58 -6.82 10.00
N GLY A 115 2.39 -8.03 10.54
CA GLY A 115 1.56 -8.22 11.75
C GLY A 115 0.07 -7.91 11.50
N LEU A 116 -0.77 -8.11 12.53
CA LEU A 116 -2.25 -8.19 12.49
C LEU A 116 -2.95 -6.98 11.82
N VAL A 117 -2.92 -6.91 10.49
CA VAL A 117 -4.04 -6.40 9.71
C VAL A 117 -4.87 -7.62 9.37
N LEU A 118 -6.16 -7.56 9.66
CA LEU A 118 -7.16 -8.47 9.10
C LEU A 118 -7.36 -8.16 7.60
N ALA A 119 -6.29 -8.03 6.85
CA ALA A 119 -6.23 -8.50 5.49
C ALA A 119 -5.71 -9.90 5.73
N ASN A 120 -6.59 -10.89 5.62
CA ASN A 120 -6.22 -12.29 5.75
C ASN A 120 -5.00 -12.47 4.84
N ASP A 121 -3.81 -12.56 5.42
CA ASP A 121 -2.59 -12.90 4.71
C ASP A 121 -2.77 -14.37 4.32
N THR A 122 -3.49 -14.58 3.24
CA THR A 122 -3.58 -15.87 2.59
C THR A 122 -2.36 -16.03 1.71
N MET A 123 -1.14 -15.74 2.15
CA MET A 123 0.07 -16.22 1.45
C MET A 123 0.33 -17.71 1.68
N ASN A 124 -0.74 -18.49 1.53
CA ASN A 124 -0.77 -19.83 0.93
C ASN A 124 -1.96 -20.02 -0.06
N GLN A 125 -2.71 -18.98 -0.40
CA GLN A 125 -3.79 -18.95 -1.38
C GLN A 125 -3.64 -17.70 -2.27
N THR A 126 -2.72 -17.78 -3.22
CA THR A 126 -2.78 -16.98 -4.44
C THR A 126 -3.99 -17.42 -5.27
N TYR A 127 -4.87 -16.49 -5.65
CA TYR A 127 -5.96 -16.77 -6.58
C TYR A 127 -5.53 -16.39 -8.00
N CYS A 128 -5.80 -17.27 -8.97
CA CYS A 128 -5.59 -16.99 -10.38
C CYS A 128 -6.92 -16.54 -11.00
N MET A 129 -6.92 -15.41 -11.70
CA MET A 129 -8.07 -14.97 -12.48
C MET A 129 -7.87 -15.32 -13.96
N VAL A 130 -8.96 -15.72 -14.62
CA VAL A 130 -8.95 -16.07 -16.03
C VAL A 130 -8.61 -14.83 -16.87
N LYS A 131 -7.64 -14.96 -17.76
CA LYS A 131 -7.30 -13.91 -18.73
C LYS A 131 -8.51 -13.63 -19.62
N SER A 132 -8.86 -12.36 -19.78
CA SER A 132 -9.94 -11.94 -20.69
C SER A 132 -9.75 -12.49 -22.10
N GLY A 133 -10.79 -13.11 -22.67
CA GLY A 133 -10.77 -13.72 -24.00
C GLY A 133 -10.10 -15.08 -24.09
N ALA A 134 -9.82 -15.76 -22.96
CA ALA A 134 -9.30 -17.12 -22.97
C ALA A 134 -10.25 -18.11 -23.65
N ASP A 135 -9.69 -19.01 -24.45
CA ASP A 135 -10.44 -20.10 -25.07
C ASP A 135 -10.99 -21.05 -24.00
N ALA A 136 -12.26 -21.45 -24.14
CA ALA A 136 -12.95 -22.26 -23.14
C ALA A 136 -12.29 -23.63 -22.92
N LYS A 137 -11.67 -24.23 -23.95
CA LYS A 137 -10.96 -25.50 -23.81
C LYS A 137 -9.62 -25.31 -23.10
N MET A 138 -8.93 -24.21 -23.38
CA MET A 138 -7.70 -23.86 -22.67
C MET A 138 -7.98 -23.58 -21.19
N LEU A 139 -9.08 -22.88 -20.89
CA LEU A 139 -9.53 -22.64 -19.53
C LEU A 139 -9.84 -23.95 -18.80
N GLN A 140 -10.60 -24.85 -19.43
CA GLN A 140 -10.91 -26.15 -18.83
C GLN A 140 -9.64 -26.96 -18.55
N ALA A 141 -8.69 -27.00 -19.50
CA ALA A 141 -7.44 -27.73 -19.31
C ALA A 141 -6.57 -27.15 -18.18
N ALA A 142 -6.58 -25.83 -18.00
CA ALA A 142 -5.90 -25.18 -16.87
C ALA A 142 -6.56 -25.54 -15.54
N LEU A 143 -7.89 -25.44 -15.44
CA LEU A 143 -8.64 -25.83 -14.24
C LEU A 143 -8.43 -27.32 -13.89
N ASP A 144 -8.50 -28.21 -14.87
CA ASP A 144 -8.27 -29.65 -14.67
C ASP A 144 -6.86 -29.92 -14.11
N TRP A 145 -5.86 -29.13 -14.53
CA TRP A 145 -4.50 -29.25 -14.02
C TRP A 145 -4.35 -28.63 -12.63
N ASP A 146 -4.92 -27.45 -12.37
CA ASP A 146 -4.77 -26.74 -11.10
C ASP A 146 -5.50 -27.47 -9.96
N CYS A 147 -6.74 -27.92 -10.20
CA CYS A 147 -7.60 -28.50 -9.17
C CYS A 147 -7.21 -29.94 -8.80
N VAL A 148 -6.47 -30.65 -9.66
CA VAL A 148 -6.11 -32.06 -9.46
C VAL A 148 -4.59 -32.23 -9.29
N PRO A 149 -3.75 -32.12 -10.34
CA PRO A 149 -2.28 -32.12 -10.19
C PRO A 149 -1.70 -31.00 -9.34
N GLY A 150 -2.19 -29.77 -9.52
CA GLY A 150 -1.67 -28.53 -8.92
C GLY A 150 -2.06 -28.36 -7.45
N LYS A 151 -3.01 -29.18 -6.96
CA LYS A 151 -3.52 -29.17 -5.58
C LYS A 151 -4.06 -27.82 -5.12
N VAL A 152 -4.59 -27.02 -6.05
CA VAL A 152 -5.30 -25.78 -5.74
C VAL A 152 -6.71 -26.13 -5.23
N ASP A 153 -7.17 -25.40 -4.21
CA ASP A 153 -8.55 -25.55 -3.72
C ASP A 153 -9.54 -24.86 -4.68
N CYS A 154 -10.21 -25.67 -5.48
CA CYS A 154 -11.22 -25.23 -6.45
C CYS A 154 -12.66 -25.39 -5.94
N SER A 155 -12.87 -25.65 -4.65
CA SER A 155 -14.22 -25.73 -4.08
C SER A 155 -15.12 -24.50 -4.32
N PRO A 156 -14.60 -23.26 -4.50
CA PRO A 156 -15.43 -22.10 -4.83
C PRO A 156 -15.97 -22.05 -6.27
N LEU A 157 -15.54 -22.96 -7.17
CA LEU A 157 -15.97 -23.02 -8.58
C LEU A 157 -17.16 -23.96 -8.81
N LEU A 158 -17.58 -24.72 -7.79
CA LEU A 158 -18.73 -25.64 -7.80
C LEU A 158 -20.00 -24.96 -7.25
#